data_AF-A0A1H8G1N7-F1
#
_entry.id   AF-A0A1H8G1N7-F1
#
_cell.length_a   1.000
_cell.length_b   1.000
_cell.length_c   1.000
_cell.angle_alpha   90.00
_cell.angle_beta   90.00
_cell.angle_gamma   90.00
#
_symmetry.space_group_name_H-M   'P 1'
#
loop_
_entity.id
_entity.type
_entity.pdbx_description
1 polymer ?
#
loop_
_entity_poly.entity_id
_entity_poly.type
_entity_poly.pdbx_seq_one_letter_code
_entity_poly.pdbx_strand_id
1 'polypeptide(L)'
;MNVRSHVFARKRRLVLHDDGPSTSPLARHVLVVLAWLLALAVLTFPARSHAANDGPASQTIEVHRVAGKGDVLPVTVGIPFPPGVLHDAGELRIVDAQGRDVPVSATSTLTWHFRDGSVRAVRAQFRAPPGTYRFTVGAKRPSPIAGWPYQDGLVDGRLAALATLTPQWLTASLIAGPQSVAARDEPYARYVDGQFRWARALPKADTTAWLFDRPTTLFNAYVRTGRADYLEAAEDGYRWYMAGIKRDGVPVSPSCAGGWVPDGKPCDVKYVYIEPVLLAVALTGDDSMHDAATVAKMADLWHSGGWNAAPGPYRTPHDYFTERLAGLGLLQTVAAYELTGEARYRERIVARVGWLYDQQRANPDGLGDDGSWRNSWNVHENDPDGGNDVRGASPWMSENIVDGLWHAWLVTGDTRIPGMIVDFGGYLERYGWIDPKFLVSPHDWRNGCSGPGGQIAWYWSSSHAGTDALMKIQESEGWYSDGHTVELGLPVAAAWYFETDPARAAALKKRFAAIAASYSPECAAISDTLRRFNWNNRGAGVAQWMMAQPAGAGRKAGPDAAGAGHPSRASGSAAGASP
;
A
#
# COMPACT_ATOMS: atom_id res chain seq x y z
N MET A 1 -29.60 -31.29 -52.95
CA MET A 1 -29.40 -29.95 -53.55
C MET A 1 -28.20 -29.31 -52.83
N ASN A 2 -26.97 -29.74 -53.15
CA ASN A 2 -25.99 -29.14 -54.09
C ASN A 2 -25.66 -27.66 -53.78
N VAL A 3 -24.42 -27.15 -53.70
CA VAL A 3 -23.03 -27.65 -53.60
C VAL A 3 -22.13 -26.40 -53.43
N ARG A 4 -20.93 -26.61 -52.86
CA ARG A 4 -19.76 -25.72 -52.71
C ARG A 4 -19.32 -24.94 -53.97
N SER A 5 -18.38 -23.97 -53.77
CA SER A 5 -17.10 -23.75 -54.52
C SER A 5 -16.88 -22.26 -54.89
N HIS A 6 -15.87 -21.56 -54.32
CA HIS A 6 -14.45 -21.43 -54.74
C HIS A 6 -14.16 -20.53 -55.98
N VAL A 7 -13.29 -19.54 -55.77
CA VAL A 7 -12.03 -19.27 -56.53
C VAL A 7 -12.04 -18.39 -57.80
N PHE A 8 -11.25 -17.30 -57.66
CA PHE A 8 -10.29 -16.65 -58.58
C PHE A 8 -10.64 -15.53 -59.57
N ALA A 9 -9.68 -14.61 -59.59
CA ALA A 9 -9.55 -13.35 -60.32
C ALA A 9 -9.37 -13.49 -61.84
N ARG A 10 -9.74 -12.43 -62.58
CA ARG A 10 -9.11 -12.09 -63.85
C ARG A 10 -9.04 -10.59 -64.09
N LYS A 11 -7.82 -10.12 -64.30
CA LYS A 11 -7.41 -8.78 -64.74
C LYS A 11 -8.10 -8.38 -66.06
N ARG A 12 -8.57 -7.14 -66.16
CA ARG A 12 -8.70 -6.43 -67.45
C ARG A 12 -7.78 -5.21 -67.43
N ARG A 13 -6.91 -5.15 -68.43
CA ARG A 13 -6.14 -3.96 -68.82
C ARG A 13 -7.12 -2.92 -69.36
N LEU A 14 -6.97 -1.67 -68.95
CA LEU A 14 -7.26 -0.52 -69.80
C LEU A 14 -6.03 0.39 -69.77
N VAL A 15 -5.46 0.58 -70.95
CA VAL A 15 -4.43 1.58 -71.25
C VAL A 15 -5.17 2.90 -71.50
N LEU A 16 -4.79 3.97 -70.82
CA LEU A 16 -5.09 5.33 -71.22
C LEU A 16 -3.82 6.18 -71.09
N HIS A 17 -3.64 7.01 -72.12
CA HIS A 17 -2.42 7.73 -72.44
C HIS A 17 -2.14 8.90 -71.50
N ASP A 18 -0.83 9.14 -71.41
CA ASP A 18 -0.06 10.23 -70.83
C ASP A 18 -0.41 11.62 -71.40
N ASP A 19 -0.40 12.65 -70.56
CA ASP A 19 -0.13 14.06 -70.92
C ASP A 19 0.08 14.89 -69.62
N GLY A 20 1.31 14.87 -69.10
CA GLY A 20 1.76 15.72 -67.99
C GLY A 20 2.48 16.99 -68.49
N PRO A 21 2.30 18.16 -67.83
CA PRO A 21 2.96 19.40 -68.24
C PRO A 21 4.45 19.45 -67.84
N SER A 22 5.29 19.88 -68.77
CA SER A 22 6.73 20.05 -68.57
C SER A 22 7.02 21.16 -67.55
N THR A 23 7.76 20.84 -66.50
CA THR A 23 8.31 21.84 -65.57
C THR A 23 9.75 22.15 -65.96
N SER A 24 10.05 23.45 -66.12
CA SER A 24 11.32 23.92 -66.67
C SER A 24 12.51 23.73 -65.70
N PRO A 25 13.73 23.50 -66.22
CA PRO A 25 14.92 23.18 -65.41
C PRO A 25 15.42 24.33 -64.50
N LEU A 26 14.87 25.54 -64.62
CA LEU A 26 15.20 26.68 -63.76
C LEU A 26 14.58 26.55 -62.35
N ALA A 27 13.40 25.93 -62.22
CA ALA A 27 12.70 25.82 -60.93
C ALA A 27 13.37 24.84 -59.96
N ARG A 28 14.08 23.83 -60.49
CA ARG A 28 14.82 22.84 -59.68
C ARG A 28 16.08 23.43 -59.04
N HIS A 29 16.75 24.36 -59.70
CA HIS A 29 18.00 24.94 -59.17
C HIS A 29 17.73 25.92 -58.02
N VAL A 30 16.64 26.69 -58.07
CA VAL A 30 16.26 27.62 -56.98
C VAL A 30 15.86 26.87 -55.70
N LEU A 31 15.14 25.75 -55.82
CA LEU A 31 14.75 24.93 -54.68
C LEU A 31 15.94 24.21 -54.02
N VAL A 32 16.93 23.79 -54.81
CA VAL A 32 18.15 23.16 -54.27
C VAL A 32 19.02 24.20 -53.54
N VAL A 33 19.19 25.40 -54.08
CA VAL A 33 19.98 26.45 -53.39
C VAL A 33 19.31 26.92 -52.09
N LEU A 34 17.98 27.03 -52.06
CA LEU A 34 17.23 27.33 -50.82
C LEU A 34 17.35 26.20 -49.78
N ALA A 35 17.36 24.94 -50.19
CA ALA A 35 17.57 23.81 -49.29
C ALA A 35 18.99 23.79 -48.70
N TRP A 36 20.01 24.16 -49.49
CA TRP A 36 21.39 24.28 -49.01
C TRP A 36 21.60 25.47 -48.07
N LEU A 37 20.94 26.62 -48.31
CA LEU A 37 21.01 27.77 -47.41
C LEU A 37 20.29 27.52 -46.08
N LEU A 38 19.18 26.77 -46.09
CA LEU A 38 18.51 26.30 -44.86
C LEU A 38 19.34 25.26 -44.10
N ALA A 39 20.04 24.36 -44.80
CA ALA A 39 20.96 23.40 -44.17
C ALA A 39 22.18 24.09 -43.53
N LEU A 40 22.68 25.18 -44.12
CA LEU A 40 23.81 25.93 -43.56
C LEU A 40 23.42 26.81 -42.34
N ALA A 41 22.16 27.26 -42.26
CA ALA A 41 21.63 28.01 -41.10
C ALA A 41 21.40 27.12 -39.86
N VAL A 42 21.31 25.80 -40.03
CA VAL A 42 21.20 24.83 -38.92
C VAL A 42 22.57 24.45 -38.34
N LEU A 43 23.67 24.72 -39.06
CA LEU A 43 25.04 24.34 -38.65
C LEU A 43 25.81 25.44 -37.91
N THR A 44 25.22 26.60 -37.65
CA THR A 44 25.89 27.73 -36.95
C THR A 44 25.28 28.10 -35.60
N PHE A 45 24.29 27.34 -35.11
CA PHE A 45 23.93 27.41 -33.69
C PHE A 45 24.85 26.51 -32.88
N PRO A 46 25.55 27.02 -31.85
CA PRO A 46 26.26 26.15 -30.95
C PRO A 46 25.23 25.22 -30.32
N ALA A 47 25.36 23.92 -30.60
CA ALA A 47 24.69 22.90 -29.84
C ALA A 47 25.09 23.14 -28.37
N ARG A 48 24.18 23.75 -27.60
CA ARG A 48 24.22 23.65 -26.14
C ARG A 48 23.99 22.19 -25.84
N SER A 49 25.09 21.44 -25.77
CA SER A 49 25.15 20.13 -25.15
C SER A 49 24.77 20.27 -23.67
N HIS A 50 23.48 20.33 -23.37
CA HIS A 50 22.98 19.97 -22.04
C HIS A 50 22.89 18.45 -22.02
N ALA A 51 24.05 17.81 -21.84
CA ALA A 51 24.07 16.43 -21.42
C ALA A 51 23.55 16.36 -19.99
N ALA A 52 22.41 15.67 -19.84
CA ALA A 52 21.94 14.91 -18.67
C ALA A 52 22.45 15.38 -17.29
N ASN A 53 21.68 16.26 -16.65
CA ASN A 53 21.72 16.41 -15.19
C ASN A 53 20.36 16.83 -14.62
N ASP A 54 19.27 16.42 -15.27
CA ASP A 54 17.93 16.69 -14.78
C ASP A 54 17.62 15.67 -13.68
N GLY A 55 18.09 15.95 -12.46
CA GLY A 55 17.49 15.36 -11.27
C GLY A 55 15.97 15.57 -11.27
N PRO A 56 15.21 14.83 -10.45
CA PRO A 56 13.77 15.03 -10.36
C PRO A 56 13.46 16.53 -10.17
N ALA A 57 12.39 16.98 -10.82
CA ALA A 57 11.93 18.35 -10.72
C ALA A 57 11.85 18.79 -9.25
N SER A 58 12.13 20.05 -8.97
CA SER A 58 12.07 20.57 -7.61
C SER A 58 10.72 20.28 -6.94
N GLN A 59 10.76 19.80 -5.71
CA GLN A 59 9.59 19.32 -4.97
C GLN A 59 9.26 20.25 -3.82
N THR A 60 7.97 20.46 -3.54
CA THR A 60 7.51 21.39 -2.51
C THR A 60 7.53 20.77 -1.11
N ILE A 61 7.95 21.57 -0.13
CA ILE A 61 7.78 21.34 1.30
C ILE A 61 6.92 22.50 1.84
N GLU A 62 5.80 22.18 2.48
CA GLU A 62 5.01 23.19 3.22
C GLU A 62 5.27 23.04 4.71
N VAL A 63 5.76 24.11 5.35
CA VAL A 63 6.04 24.15 6.78
C VAL A 63 4.89 24.84 7.50
N HIS A 64 4.25 24.11 8.41
CA HIS A 64 3.13 24.57 9.23
C HIS A 64 3.59 24.73 10.68
N ARG A 65 3.14 25.78 11.35
CA ARG A 65 3.34 25.89 12.81
C ARG A 65 2.35 24.98 13.53
N VAL A 66 2.85 24.17 14.45
CA VAL A 66 2.02 23.34 15.34
C VAL A 66 2.08 23.86 16.78
N ALA A 67 3.29 24.17 17.27
CA ALA A 67 3.51 24.65 18.64
C ALA A 67 4.66 25.67 18.73
N GLY A 68 4.86 26.26 19.91
CA GLY A 68 5.94 27.21 20.19
C GLY A 68 5.68 28.65 19.75
N LYS A 69 6.57 29.55 20.16
CA LYS A 69 6.54 31.00 19.88
C LYS A 69 7.71 31.42 18.97
N GLY A 70 7.57 32.56 18.28
CA GLY A 70 8.60 33.13 17.41
C GLY A 70 8.58 32.61 15.98
N ASP A 71 9.20 33.34 15.05
CA ASP A 71 9.09 33.09 13.61
C ASP A 71 10.11 32.08 13.07
N VAL A 72 11.06 31.60 13.86
CA VAL A 72 12.04 30.61 13.40
C VAL A 72 11.85 29.33 14.20
N LEU A 73 11.27 28.32 13.55
CA LEU A 73 10.95 27.03 14.16
C LEU A 73 12.03 25.99 13.83
N PRO A 74 12.35 25.06 14.75
CA PRO A 74 13.06 23.84 14.37
C PRO A 74 12.15 22.97 13.51
N VAL A 75 12.56 22.69 12.28
CA VAL A 75 11.83 21.84 11.34
C VAL A 75 12.60 20.53 11.20
N THR A 76 11.94 19.41 11.44
CA THR A 76 12.41 18.08 11.03
C THR A 76 11.39 17.51 10.05
N VAL A 77 11.88 16.96 8.94
CA VAL A 77 11.04 16.30 7.93
C VAL A 77 11.70 15.00 7.48
N GLY A 78 10.90 13.96 7.35
CA GLY A 78 11.27 12.75 6.63
C GLY A 78 10.96 12.93 5.15
N ILE A 79 11.96 12.76 4.29
CA ILE A 79 11.79 12.81 2.83
C ILE A 79 12.05 11.41 2.28
N PRO A 80 11.01 10.66 1.90
CA PRO A 80 11.19 9.37 1.23
C PRO A 80 11.56 9.57 -0.24
N PHE A 81 12.34 8.66 -0.80
CA PHE A 81 12.84 8.70 -2.18
C PHE A 81 12.47 7.41 -2.92
N PRO A 82 12.03 7.51 -4.19
CA PRO A 82 11.91 6.34 -5.04
C PRO A 82 13.27 5.64 -5.22
N PRO A 83 13.29 4.33 -5.56
CA PRO A 83 14.52 3.63 -5.89
C PRO A 83 15.35 4.35 -6.95
N GLY A 84 16.65 4.43 -6.74
CA GLY A 84 17.63 4.98 -7.69
C GLY A 84 17.67 6.50 -7.77
N VAL A 85 16.79 7.21 -7.05
CA VAL A 85 16.71 8.69 -7.14
C VAL A 85 17.79 9.39 -6.32
N LEU A 86 18.19 8.82 -5.18
CA LEU A 86 19.17 9.42 -4.28
C LEU A 86 20.14 8.34 -3.77
N HIS A 87 21.44 8.59 -3.86
CA HIS A 87 22.48 7.69 -3.34
C HIS A 87 23.27 8.30 -2.17
N ASP A 88 23.28 9.62 -2.04
CA ASP A 88 23.95 10.33 -0.95
C ASP A 88 23.04 11.44 -0.39
N ALA A 89 22.74 11.42 0.91
CA ALA A 89 21.95 12.48 1.57
C ALA A 89 22.61 13.87 1.50
N GLY A 90 23.93 13.94 1.25
CA GLY A 90 24.65 15.18 0.97
C GLY A 90 24.23 15.89 -0.32
N GLU A 91 23.54 15.21 -1.22
CA GLU A 91 23.01 15.76 -2.47
C GLU A 91 21.62 16.40 -2.33
N LEU A 92 21.00 16.28 -1.14
CA LEU A 92 19.75 16.96 -0.83
C LEU A 92 20.01 18.44 -0.53
N ARG A 93 19.39 19.31 -1.31
CA ARG A 93 19.40 20.76 -1.10
C ARG A 93 17.98 21.28 -0.87
N ILE A 94 17.82 22.18 0.09
CA ILE A 94 16.56 22.89 0.36
C ILE A 94 16.74 24.38 0.07
N VAL A 95 15.74 24.99 -0.56
CA VAL A 95 15.67 26.42 -0.84
C VAL A 95 14.35 27.02 -0.36
N ASP A 96 14.36 28.32 -0.06
CA ASP A 96 13.15 29.06 0.29
C ASP A 96 12.30 29.42 -0.93
N ALA A 97 11.18 30.11 -0.70
CA ALA A 97 10.27 30.55 -1.76
C ALA A 97 10.94 31.44 -2.83
N GLN A 98 12.04 32.13 -2.50
CA GLN A 98 12.82 32.99 -3.40
C GLN A 98 13.98 32.24 -4.06
N GLY A 99 14.15 30.94 -3.79
CA GLY A 99 15.24 30.12 -4.34
C GLY A 99 16.58 30.31 -3.61
N ARG A 100 16.59 30.96 -2.44
CA ARG A 100 17.80 31.10 -1.62
C ARG A 100 18.06 29.81 -0.87
N ASP A 101 19.33 29.44 -0.74
CA ASP A 101 19.76 28.25 -0.02
C ASP A 101 19.35 28.30 1.45
N VAL A 102 18.79 27.19 1.95
CA VAL A 102 18.46 27.02 3.37
C VAL A 102 19.48 26.04 3.98
N PRO A 103 20.25 26.46 5.00
CA PRO A 103 21.18 25.56 5.66
C PRO A 103 20.46 24.36 6.27
N VAL A 104 20.90 23.15 5.90
CA VAL A 104 20.21 21.90 6.22
C VAL A 104 21.19 20.83 6.71
N SER A 105 20.81 20.13 7.78
CA SER A 105 21.38 18.83 8.12
C SER A 105 20.54 17.77 7.42
N ALA A 106 21.17 16.88 6.65
CA ALA A 106 20.48 15.77 6.03
C ALA A 106 21.23 14.47 6.30
N THR A 107 20.51 13.49 6.82
CA THR A 107 21.02 12.17 7.23
C THR A 107 20.15 11.08 6.63
N SER A 108 20.75 10.11 5.92
CA SER A 108 20.03 8.93 5.44
C SER A 108 19.48 8.14 6.63
N THR A 109 18.20 7.77 6.59
CA THR A 109 17.55 7.00 7.66
C THR A 109 17.09 5.62 7.20
N LEU A 110 16.85 5.43 5.90
CA LEU A 110 16.46 4.15 5.31
C LEU A 110 17.17 3.93 3.97
N THR A 111 17.30 2.65 3.60
CA THR A 111 17.93 2.21 2.34
C THR A 111 17.05 1.17 1.64
N TRP A 112 17.01 1.20 0.31
CA TRP A 112 16.40 0.18 -0.55
C TRP A 112 17.23 -1.10 -0.61
N HIS A 113 17.49 -1.72 0.54
CA HIS A 113 18.38 -2.89 0.65
C HIS A 113 17.86 -4.15 -0.07
N PHE A 114 16.57 -4.19 -0.40
CA PHE A 114 15.94 -5.26 -1.19
C PHE A 114 15.78 -4.91 -2.68
N ARG A 115 16.36 -3.79 -3.13
CA ARG A 115 16.37 -3.37 -4.54
C ARG A 115 17.79 -2.95 -4.96
N ASP A 116 18.03 -1.66 -5.12
CA ASP A 116 19.24 -1.08 -5.72
C ASP A 116 20.22 -0.50 -4.69
N GLY A 117 19.89 -0.59 -3.39
CA GLY A 117 20.71 -0.03 -2.31
C GLY A 117 20.73 1.50 -2.26
N SER A 118 19.89 2.19 -3.01
CA SER A 118 19.79 3.66 -2.94
C SER A 118 19.18 4.11 -1.61
N VAL A 119 19.35 5.38 -1.27
CA VAL A 119 18.71 6.00 -0.11
C VAL A 119 17.20 5.96 -0.31
N ARG A 120 16.49 5.41 0.68
CA ARG A 120 15.03 5.30 0.70
C ARG A 120 14.38 6.45 1.46
N ALA A 121 15.02 6.95 2.50
CA ALA A 121 14.55 8.13 3.22
C ALA A 121 15.71 8.93 3.81
N VAL A 122 15.49 10.24 3.91
CA VAL A 122 16.40 11.19 4.54
C VAL A 122 15.64 11.96 5.62
N ARG A 123 16.24 12.07 6.80
CA ARG A 123 15.85 13.09 7.76
C ARG A 123 16.54 14.40 7.39
N ALA A 124 15.75 15.42 7.06
CA ALA A 124 16.23 16.77 6.84
C ALA A 124 15.83 17.69 8.00
N GLN A 125 16.78 18.49 8.48
CA GLN A 125 16.64 19.38 9.63
C GLN A 125 17.13 20.78 9.30
N PHE A 126 16.27 21.78 9.48
CA PHE A 126 16.58 23.17 9.21
C PHE A 126 15.74 24.10 10.10
N ARG A 127 16.13 25.38 10.18
CA ARG A 127 15.41 26.40 10.95
C ARG A 127 14.73 27.37 10.02
N ALA A 128 13.42 27.53 10.17
CA ALA A 128 12.60 28.22 9.17
C ALA A 128 11.29 28.79 9.77
N PRO A 129 10.77 29.90 9.25
CA PRO A 129 9.37 30.27 9.44
C PRO A 129 8.42 29.32 8.72
N PRO A 130 7.15 29.25 9.16
CA PRO A 130 6.09 28.66 8.36
C PRO A 130 6.05 29.24 6.95
N GLY A 131 5.78 28.40 5.96
CA GLY A 131 5.74 28.79 4.55
C GLY A 131 6.24 27.70 3.61
N THR A 132 6.40 28.10 2.36
CA THR A 132 6.74 27.19 1.26
C THR A 132 8.24 27.16 1.02
N TYR A 133 8.79 25.94 0.98
CA TYR A 133 10.16 25.63 0.65
C TYR A 133 10.18 24.62 -0.50
N ARG A 134 11.35 24.40 -1.08
CA ARG A 134 11.53 23.35 -2.07
C ARG A 134 12.79 22.57 -1.84
N PHE A 135 12.79 21.29 -2.19
CA PHE A 135 14.00 20.49 -2.28
C PHE A 135 14.33 20.08 -3.71
N THR A 136 15.62 19.81 -3.92
CA THR A 136 16.22 19.29 -5.15
C THR A 136 17.31 18.29 -4.79
N VAL A 137 17.61 17.36 -5.71
CA VAL A 137 18.69 16.37 -5.57
C VAL A 137 19.62 16.41 -6.78
N GLY A 138 20.82 15.85 -6.64
CA GLY A 138 21.82 15.73 -7.73
C GLY A 138 22.94 16.77 -7.71
N ALA A 139 22.95 17.70 -6.74
CA ALA A 139 24.07 18.60 -6.50
C ALA A 139 24.43 18.59 -5.02
N LYS A 140 25.73 18.51 -4.70
CA LYS A 140 26.20 18.60 -3.31
C LYS A 140 25.73 19.91 -2.68
N ARG A 141 25.20 19.81 -1.45
CA ARG A 141 24.73 20.97 -0.70
C ARG A 141 25.87 21.92 -0.34
N PRO A 142 25.69 23.25 -0.49
CA PRO A 142 26.73 24.22 -0.20
C PRO A 142 26.84 24.58 1.29
N SER A 143 25.76 24.42 2.08
CA SER A 143 25.67 24.94 3.46
C SER A 143 25.20 23.86 4.46
N PRO A 144 26.01 22.83 4.78
CA PRO A 144 25.64 21.85 5.80
C PRO A 144 25.63 22.48 7.20
N ILE A 145 24.65 22.11 8.01
CA ILE A 145 24.64 22.37 9.46
C ILE A 145 24.67 21.05 10.23
N ALA A 146 25.01 21.11 11.52
CA ALA A 146 24.82 19.96 12.41
C ALA A 146 23.32 19.71 12.63
N GLY A 147 22.94 18.43 12.65
CA GLY A 147 21.61 18.02 13.08
C GLY A 147 21.41 18.15 14.58
N TRP A 148 20.19 17.90 15.03
CA TRP A 148 19.84 17.79 16.44
C TRP A 148 19.03 16.51 16.69
N PRO A 149 19.07 15.96 17.91
CA PRO A 149 18.15 14.89 18.31
C PRO A 149 16.68 15.28 18.07
N TYR A 150 15.85 14.35 17.61
CA TYR A 150 14.46 14.66 17.23
C TYR A 150 13.67 15.33 18.37
N GLN A 151 13.87 14.87 19.61
CA GLN A 151 13.21 15.41 20.80
C GLN A 151 13.50 16.90 21.06
N ASP A 152 14.64 17.42 20.60
CA ASP A 152 15.01 18.83 20.77
C ASP A 152 14.22 19.75 19.83
N GLY A 153 13.52 19.17 18.85
CA GLY A 153 12.57 19.86 17.97
C GLY A 153 11.14 19.94 18.54
N LEU A 154 10.89 19.35 19.71
CA LEU A 154 9.57 19.29 20.33
C LEU A 154 9.34 20.47 21.29
N VAL A 155 8.10 20.93 21.36
CA VAL A 155 7.58 21.90 22.33
C VAL A 155 6.45 21.23 23.09
N ASP A 156 6.61 21.07 24.41
CA ASP A 156 5.66 20.38 25.29
C ASP A 156 5.27 18.98 24.77
N GLY A 157 6.23 18.26 24.19
CA GLY A 157 6.06 16.92 23.63
C GLY A 157 5.41 16.85 22.24
N ARG A 158 5.10 18.00 21.62
CA ARG A 158 4.56 18.11 20.25
C ARG A 158 5.58 18.73 19.31
N LEU A 159 5.46 18.47 18.01
CA LEU A 159 6.27 19.14 17.00
C LEU A 159 6.12 20.66 17.08
N ALA A 160 7.23 21.42 17.01
CA ALA A 160 7.15 22.87 16.85
C ALA A 160 6.59 23.25 15.47
N ALA A 161 7.09 22.58 14.44
CA ALA A 161 6.64 22.71 13.05
C ALA A 161 6.40 21.33 12.43
N LEU A 162 5.39 21.27 11.56
CA LEU A 162 5.09 20.11 10.74
C LEU A 162 5.43 20.44 9.29
N ALA A 163 6.25 19.61 8.65
CA ALA A 163 6.60 19.78 7.25
C ALA A 163 5.93 18.71 6.40
N THR A 164 5.11 19.12 5.45
CA THR A 164 4.38 18.22 4.54
C THR A 164 4.95 18.25 3.14
N LEU A 165 4.92 17.10 2.47
CA LEU A 165 5.31 16.94 1.07
C LEU A 165 4.07 16.80 0.19
N THR A 166 4.24 16.97 -1.13
CA THR A 166 3.14 16.76 -2.08
C THR A 166 2.75 15.27 -2.13
N PRO A 167 1.46 14.95 -2.29
CA PRO A 167 1.04 13.55 -2.41
C PRO A 167 1.64 12.87 -3.64
N GLN A 168 1.89 13.62 -4.73
CA GLN A 168 2.56 13.09 -5.92
C GLN A 168 3.93 12.50 -5.57
N TRP A 169 4.75 13.26 -4.84
CA TRP A 169 6.05 12.79 -4.38
C TRP A 169 5.93 11.61 -3.42
N LEU A 170 5.04 11.72 -2.43
CA LEU A 170 4.84 10.69 -1.42
C LEU A 170 4.44 9.34 -2.06
N THR A 171 3.47 9.35 -2.98
CA THR A 171 3.06 8.12 -3.69
C THR A 171 4.14 7.58 -4.63
N ALA A 172 4.91 8.46 -5.29
CA ALA A 172 6.01 8.05 -6.16
C ALA A 172 7.18 7.44 -5.37
N SER A 173 7.34 7.83 -4.10
CA SER A 173 8.42 7.32 -3.24
C SER A 173 8.28 5.84 -2.87
N LEU A 174 7.09 5.24 -3.02
CA LEU A 174 6.80 3.85 -2.66
C LEU A 174 7.05 3.50 -1.18
N ILE A 175 7.15 4.50 -0.29
CA ILE A 175 7.41 4.25 1.13
C ILE A 175 6.30 3.43 1.80
N ALA A 176 5.04 3.69 1.43
CA ALA A 176 3.86 2.93 1.83
C ALA A 176 3.39 1.97 0.71
N GLY A 177 4.34 1.43 -0.06
CA GLY A 177 4.07 0.66 -1.27
C GLY A 177 3.46 1.49 -2.41
N PRO A 178 3.02 0.85 -3.50
CA PRO A 178 2.29 1.52 -4.57
C PRO A 178 0.99 2.15 -4.05
N GLN A 179 0.78 3.42 -4.36
CA GLN A 179 -0.38 4.20 -3.92
C GLN A 179 -0.84 5.13 -5.05
N SER A 180 -2.11 5.53 -5.01
CA SER A 180 -2.65 6.59 -5.86
C SER A 180 -2.88 7.85 -5.04
N VAL A 181 -2.53 9.01 -5.62
CA VAL A 181 -2.95 10.31 -5.09
C VAL A 181 -4.47 10.32 -5.03
N ALA A 182 -5.02 10.58 -3.84
CA ALA A 182 -6.45 10.62 -3.63
C ALA A 182 -7.06 11.78 -4.42
N ALA A 183 -7.94 11.48 -5.38
CA ALA A 183 -8.69 12.51 -6.09
C ALA A 183 -9.75 13.12 -5.18
N ARG A 184 -10.07 14.41 -5.36
CA ARG A 184 -11.07 15.11 -4.54
C ARG A 184 -12.45 14.45 -4.58
N ASP A 185 -12.78 13.83 -5.72
CA ASP A 185 -14.03 13.16 -5.99
C ASP A 185 -13.95 11.62 -5.86
N GLU A 186 -12.83 11.07 -5.37
CA GLU A 186 -12.71 9.65 -5.09
C GLU A 186 -13.65 9.24 -3.93
N PRO A 187 -14.57 8.27 -4.13
CA PRO A 187 -15.51 7.86 -3.08
C PRO A 187 -14.83 7.32 -1.82
N TYR A 188 -13.79 6.50 -1.98
CA TYR A 188 -13.07 5.92 -0.84
C TYR A 188 -12.33 7.00 -0.04
N ALA A 189 -11.65 7.96 -0.69
CA ALA A 189 -11.05 9.09 0.01
C ALA A 189 -12.07 9.91 0.83
N ARG A 190 -13.27 10.17 0.29
CA ARG A 190 -14.35 10.82 1.05
C ARG A 190 -14.84 10.00 2.24
N TYR A 191 -14.86 8.67 2.10
CA TYR A 191 -15.21 7.76 3.18
C TYR A 191 -14.18 7.84 4.32
N VAL A 192 -12.88 7.76 4.00
CA VAL A 192 -11.79 7.93 4.98
C VAL A 192 -11.90 9.28 5.67
N ASP A 193 -12.08 10.37 4.91
CA ASP A 193 -12.29 11.72 5.46
C ASP A 193 -13.51 11.81 6.37
N GLY A 194 -14.58 11.10 6.00
CA GLY A 194 -15.80 11.02 6.79
C GLY A 194 -15.57 10.35 8.14
N GLN A 195 -14.84 9.24 8.15
CA GLN A 195 -14.47 8.55 9.38
C GLN A 195 -13.47 9.34 10.21
N PHE A 196 -12.50 10.00 9.57
CA PHE A 196 -11.49 10.78 10.24
C PHE A 196 -12.08 11.90 11.09
N ARG A 197 -13.25 12.45 10.74
CA ARG A 197 -13.91 13.48 11.58
C ARG A 197 -14.16 13.03 13.01
N TRP A 198 -14.61 11.80 13.23
CA TRP A 198 -14.78 11.25 14.59
C TRP A 198 -13.50 10.55 15.06
N ALA A 199 -12.73 9.96 14.16
CA ALA A 199 -11.53 9.22 14.52
C ALA A 199 -10.37 10.16 14.89
N ARG A 200 -10.35 11.44 14.53
CA ARG A 200 -9.19 12.35 14.73
C ARG A 200 -8.71 12.42 16.18
N ALA A 201 -9.61 12.31 17.15
CA ALA A 201 -9.25 12.32 18.57
C ALA A 201 -8.35 11.12 18.91
N LEU A 202 -7.27 11.36 19.66
CA LEU A 202 -6.36 10.31 20.10
C LEU A 202 -7.05 9.43 21.17
N PRO A 203 -7.38 8.16 20.89
CA PRO A 203 -8.23 7.35 21.76
C PRO A 203 -7.40 6.70 22.88
N LYS A 204 -6.96 7.48 23.87
CA LYS A 204 -6.12 6.99 24.98
C LYS A 204 -6.87 6.06 25.96
N ALA A 205 -8.17 6.29 26.12
CA ALA A 205 -9.01 5.61 27.12
C ALA A 205 -9.60 4.29 26.61
N ASP A 206 -9.62 4.08 25.29
CA ASP A 206 -10.10 2.84 24.67
C ASP A 206 -8.95 2.19 23.92
N THR A 207 -8.32 1.20 24.56
CA THR A 207 -7.19 0.48 23.98
C THR A 207 -7.59 -0.38 22.78
N THR A 208 -8.87 -0.74 22.64
CA THR A 208 -9.34 -1.52 21.49
C THR A 208 -9.23 -0.73 20.20
N ALA A 209 -9.30 0.61 20.27
CA ALA A 209 -9.13 1.54 19.14
C ALA A 209 -7.73 1.49 18.50
N TRP A 210 -6.80 0.72 19.05
CA TRP A 210 -5.45 0.51 18.54
C TRP A 210 -5.29 -0.85 17.84
N LEU A 211 -6.33 -1.68 17.82
CA LEU A 211 -6.35 -2.89 17.02
C LEU A 211 -6.29 -2.52 15.52
N PHE A 212 -5.54 -3.28 14.73
CA PHE A 212 -5.30 -3.06 13.29
C PHE A 212 -4.47 -1.82 12.92
N ASP A 213 -3.56 -1.38 13.80
CA ASP A 213 -2.48 -0.43 13.50
C ASP A 213 -2.93 0.96 13.03
N ARG A 214 -3.48 1.69 13.99
CA ARG A 214 -3.96 3.06 13.82
C ARG A 214 -2.92 4.04 13.22
N PRO A 215 -1.66 4.11 13.71
CA PRO A 215 -0.72 5.09 13.17
C PRO A 215 -0.42 4.84 11.68
N THR A 216 -0.25 3.59 11.27
CA THR A 216 -0.07 3.24 9.85
C THR A 216 -1.26 3.69 9.00
N THR A 217 -2.50 3.47 9.45
CA THR A 217 -3.69 3.97 8.73
C THR A 217 -3.62 5.48 8.46
N LEU A 218 -3.20 6.27 9.46
CA LEU A 218 -3.09 7.73 9.34
C LEU A 218 -1.93 8.15 8.44
N PHE A 219 -0.77 7.47 8.52
CA PHE A 219 0.34 7.71 7.60
C PHE A 219 -0.04 7.37 6.14
N ASN A 220 -0.77 6.29 5.90
CA ASN A 220 -1.26 5.94 4.57
C ASN A 220 -2.23 6.99 4.02
N ALA A 221 -3.12 7.53 4.86
CA ALA A 221 -3.98 8.65 4.48
C ALA A 221 -3.17 9.92 4.15
N TYR A 222 -2.11 10.22 4.91
CA TYR A 222 -1.18 11.31 4.59
C TYR A 222 -0.47 11.09 3.25
N VAL A 223 0.11 9.91 3.00
CA VAL A 223 0.82 9.60 1.75
C VAL A 223 -0.05 9.88 0.52
N ARG A 224 -1.33 9.52 0.58
CA ARG A 224 -2.27 9.71 -0.55
C ARG A 224 -2.77 11.14 -0.72
N THR A 225 -2.77 11.96 0.34
CA THR A 225 -3.43 13.28 0.35
C THR A 225 -2.48 14.47 0.52
N GLY A 226 -1.30 14.26 1.11
CA GLY A 226 -0.35 15.30 1.53
C GLY A 226 -0.88 16.22 2.63
N ARG A 227 -2.00 15.87 3.29
CA ARG A 227 -2.65 16.75 4.27
C ARG A 227 -1.93 16.74 5.63
N ALA A 228 -1.72 17.94 6.17
CA ALA A 228 -1.06 18.16 7.45
C ALA A 228 -1.80 17.53 8.65
N ASP A 229 -3.14 17.54 8.66
CA ASP A 229 -3.91 17.02 9.78
C ASP A 229 -3.87 15.49 9.92
N TYR A 230 -3.70 14.76 8.80
CA TYR A 230 -3.39 13.33 8.83
C TYR A 230 -2.00 13.06 9.39
N LEU A 231 -0.98 13.81 8.94
CA LEU A 231 0.39 13.63 9.41
C LEU A 231 0.53 13.97 10.90
N GLU A 232 -0.09 15.05 11.37
CA GLU A 232 -0.11 15.41 12.80
C GLU A 232 -0.74 14.29 13.64
N ALA A 233 -1.91 13.79 13.24
CA ALA A 233 -2.58 12.70 13.95
C ALA A 233 -1.80 11.39 13.91
N ALA A 234 -1.11 11.10 12.79
CA ALA A 234 -0.25 9.92 12.65
C ALA A 234 0.93 9.97 13.61
N GLU A 235 1.62 11.11 13.67
CA GLU A 235 2.78 11.33 14.55
C GLU A 235 2.39 11.28 16.03
N ASP A 236 1.32 11.99 16.43
CA ASP A 236 0.80 11.94 17.79
C ASP A 236 0.40 10.50 18.18
N GLY A 237 -0.22 9.78 17.24
CA GLY A 237 -0.60 8.39 17.40
C GLY A 237 0.60 7.45 17.56
N TYR A 238 1.61 7.61 16.69
CA TYR A 238 2.85 6.85 16.71
C TYR A 238 3.59 7.01 18.03
N ARG A 239 3.81 8.25 18.48
CA ARG A 239 4.54 8.53 19.72
C ARG A 239 3.83 7.96 20.93
N TRP A 240 2.50 8.10 21.01
CA TRP A 240 1.73 7.50 22.10
C TRP A 240 1.80 5.96 22.06
N TYR A 241 1.66 5.36 20.87
CA TYR A 241 1.73 3.91 20.69
C TYR A 241 3.09 3.35 21.14
N MET A 242 4.19 3.94 20.63
CA MET A 242 5.55 3.49 20.94
C MET A 242 5.95 3.73 22.40
N ALA A 243 5.40 4.76 23.05
CA ALA A 243 5.56 4.95 24.50
C ALA A 243 4.95 3.79 25.30
N GLY A 244 3.95 3.09 24.74
CA GLY A 244 3.34 1.90 25.31
C GLY A 244 4.10 0.59 25.06
N ILE A 245 5.19 0.59 24.29
CA ILE A 245 5.96 -0.63 24.01
C ILE A 245 6.90 -0.98 25.15
N LYS A 246 6.77 -2.19 25.69
CA LYS A 246 7.63 -2.74 26.74
C LYS A 246 9.06 -2.91 26.25
N ARG A 247 10.03 -2.36 26.97
CA ARG A 247 11.45 -2.35 26.56
C ARG A 247 12.29 -3.40 27.28
N ASP A 248 11.97 -3.73 28.52
CA ASP A 248 12.72 -4.64 29.38
C ASP A 248 12.29 -6.11 29.22
N GLY A 249 13.20 -7.02 29.56
CA GLY A 249 12.95 -8.47 29.56
C GLY A 249 13.19 -9.16 28.22
N VAL A 250 12.67 -10.39 28.09
CA VAL A 250 12.80 -11.24 26.91
C VAL A 250 11.54 -11.21 26.04
N PRO A 251 11.64 -11.36 24.70
CA PRO A 251 10.49 -11.26 23.78
C PRO A 251 9.71 -12.58 23.70
N VAL A 252 9.37 -13.16 24.86
CA VAL A 252 8.57 -14.39 24.97
C VAL A 252 7.75 -14.34 26.25
N SER A 253 6.61 -15.04 26.28
CA SER A 253 5.78 -15.20 27.48
C SER A 253 6.57 -15.78 28.65
N PRO A 254 6.41 -15.27 29.88
CA PRO A 254 5.49 -14.20 30.29
C PRO A 254 6.10 -12.78 30.27
N SER A 255 7.37 -12.62 29.88
CA SER A 255 8.07 -11.33 29.97
C SER A 255 7.64 -10.34 28.88
N CYS A 256 7.48 -10.82 27.65
CA CYS A 256 6.88 -10.12 26.51
C CYS A 256 7.46 -8.73 26.23
N ALA A 257 8.79 -8.61 26.27
CA ALA A 257 9.47 -7.43 25.75
C ALA A 257 9.11 -7.23 24.27
N GLY A 258 8.93 -5.99 23.82
CA GLY A 258 8.37 -5.66 22.51
C GLY A 258 6.83 -5.68 22.48
N GLY A 259 6.18 -6.10 23.57
CA GLY A 259 4.74 -6.09 23.75
C GLY A 259 4.14 -4.72 24.01
N TRP A 260 2.85 -4.56 23.75
CA TRP A 260 2.13 -3.31 24.01
C TRP A 260 1.43 -3.35 25.38
N VAL A 261 1.75 -2.39 26.25
CA VAL A 261 1.40 -2.38 27.69
C VAL A 261 0.11 -1.64 28.05
N PRO A 262 -0.35 -0.59 27.33
CA PRO A 262 -1.52 0.20 27.76
C PRO A 262 -2.81 -0.60 28.03
N ASP A 263 -2.98 -1.79 27.45
CA ASP A 263 -4.11 -2.68 27.72
C ASP A 263 -3.85 -3.74 28.81
N GLY A 264 -2.67 -3.73 29.42
CA GLY A 264 -2.22 -4.69 30.43
C GLY A 264 -1.87 -6.08 29.87
N LYS A 265 -1.80 -6.23 28.54
CA LYS A 265 -1.67 -7.52 27.85
C LYS A 265 -0.47 -7.54 26.89
N PRO A 266 0.77 -7.35 27.39
CA PRO A 266 1.95 -7.18 26.53
C PRO A 266 2.24 -8.38 25.62
N CYS A 267 1.76 -9.58 25.96
CA CYS A 267 1.96 -10.77 25.13
C CYS A 267 0.90 -10.96 24.05
N ASP A 268 -0.10 -10.07 23.95
CA ASP A 268 -1.11 -10.13 22.89
C ASP A 268 -0.55 -9.48 21.62
N VAL A 269 0.15 -10.29 20.82
CA VAL A 269 0.89 -9.84 19.63
C VAL A 269 0.03 -9.11 18.60
N LYS A 270 -1.30 -9.26 18.63
CA LYS A 270 -2.19 -8.54 17.70
C LYS A 270 -2.13 -7.01 17.85
N TYR A 271 -1.54 -6.49 18.92
CA TYR A 271 -1.27 -5.06 19.14
C TYR A 271 0.18 -4.63 18.87
N VAL A 272 1.04 -5.53 18.38
CA VAL A 272 2.46 -5.24 18.12
C VAL A 272 2.65 -4.89 16.66
N TYR A 273 3.04 -3.66 16.35
CA TYR A 273 3.17 -3.13 14.99
C TYR A 273 4.51 -2.42 14.81
N ILE A 274 5.23 -2.82 13.76
CA ILE A 274 6.57 -2.32 13.40
C ILE A 274 6.48 -1.36 12.20
N GLU A 275 5.51 -1.55 11.31
CA GLU A 275 5.25 -0.65 10.18
C GLU A 275 5.15 0.85 10.56
N PRO A 276 4.50 1.26 11.67
CA PRO A 276 4.45 2.68 11.99
C PRO A 276 5.83 3.26 12.37
N VAL A 277 6.79 2.44 12.81
CA VAL A 277 8.19 2.85 13.01
C VAL A 277 8.85 3.19 11.67
N LEU A 278 8.68 2.33 10.68
CA LEU A 278 9.18 2.54 9.32
C LEU A 278 8.63 3.85 8.74
N LEU A 279 7.32 4.07 8.87
CA LEU A 279 6.64 5.24 8.31
C LEU A 279 7.01 6.53 9.06
N ALA A 280 7.11 6.53 10.39
CA ALA A 280 7.53 7.71 11.15
C ALA A 280 8.95 8.16 10.77
N VAL A 281 9.90 7.23 10.72
CA VAL A 281 11.28 7.52 10.29
C VAL A 281 11.32 8.13 8.89
N ALA A 282 10.48 7.64 7.99
CA ALA A 282 10.49 8.06 6.60
C ALA A 282 9.72 9.35 6.31
N LEU A 283 8.67 9.65 7.08
CA LEU A 283 7.71 10.72 6.79
C LEU A 283 7.85 11.92 7.74
N THR A 284 8.28 11.71 8.99
CA THR A 284 8.53 12.79 9.98
C THR A 284 9.99 12.87 10.39
N GLY A 285 10.77 11.80 10.18
CA GLY A 285 12.15 11.71 10.64
C GLY A 285 12.25 11.39 12.13
N ASP A 286 11.18 10.91 12.77
CA ASP A 286 11.19 10.50 14.17
C ASP A 286 11.92 9.15 14.34
N ASP A 287 13.15 9.22 14.84
CA ASP A 287 13.94 8.06 15.29
C ASP A 287 14.06 8.00 16.82
N SER A 288 13.34 8.85 17.55
CA SER A 288 13.46 8.97 19.01
C SER A 288 12.71 7.88 19.79
N MET A 289 11.72 7.25 19.16
CA MET A 289 10.78 6.34 19.83
C MET A 289 11.17 4.86 19.72
N HIS A 290 12.24 4.53 19.00
CA HIS A 290 12.69 3.16 18.78
C HIS A 290 14.21 3.07 18.75
N ASP A 291 14.70 1.85 18.93
CA ASP A 291 16.07 1.45 18.68
C ASP A 291 16.07 0.04 18.07
N ALA A 292 17.23 -0.42 17.59
CA ALA A 292 17.35 -1.76 17.00
C ALA A 292 16.92 -2.87 17.97
N ALA A 293 17.21 -2.71 19.27
CA ALA A 293 16.84 -3.69 20.29
C ALA A 293 15.32 -3.81 20.49
N THR A 294 14.60 -2.69 20.46
CA THR A 294 13.14 -2.65 20.56
C THR A 294 12.52 -3.31 19.35
N VAL A 295 12.95 -2.93 18.13
CA VAL A 295 12.42 -3.52 16.89
C VAL A 295 12.65 -5.03 16.87
N ALA A 296 13.85 -5.48 17.27
CA ALA A 296 14.16 -6.90 17.39
C ALA A 296 13.21 -7.61 18.37
N LYS A 297 12.96 -7.04 19.55
CA LYS A 297 12.02 -7.60 20.52
C LYS A 297 10.59 -7.68 19.99
N MET A 298 10.11 -6.65 19.30
CA MET A 298 8.77 -6.65 18.68
C MET A 298 8.65 -7.77 17.63
N ALA A 299 9.66 -7.91 16.77
CA ALA A 299 9.68 -8.95 15.73
C ALA A 299 9.85 -10.36 16.32
N ASP A 300 10.69 -10.52 17.35
CA ASP A 300 10.92 -11.79 18.02
C ASP A 300 9.69 -12.22 18.86
N LEU A 301 8.92 -11.28 19.41
CA LEU A 301 7.66 -11.58 20.10
C LEU A 301 6.59 -12.11 19.13
N TRP A 302 6.49 -11.53 17.94
CA TRP A 302 5.69 -12.12 16.85
C TRP A 302 6.16 -13.52 16.47
N HIS A 303 7.47 -13.74 16.42
CA HIS A 303 8.06 -15.05 16.12
C HIS A 303 7.84 -16.07 17.24
N SER A 304 7.70 -15.62 18.50
CA SER A 304 7.40 -16.51 19.63
C SER A 304 5.90 -16.81 19.78
N GLY A 305 5.02 -16.05 19.11
CA GLY A 305 3.56 -16.13 19.25
C GLY A 305 2.97 -15.37 20.45
N GLY A 306 3.80 -14.81 21.34
CA GLY A 306 3.33 -14.19 22.59
C GLY A 306 2.56 -15.19 23.47
N TRP A 307 1.27 -14.92 23.72
CA TRP A 307 0.35 -15.87 24.37
C TRP A 307 -0.22 -16.95 23.44
N ASN A 308 -0.12 -16.74 22.13
CA ASN A 308 -0.61 -17.69 21.14
C ASN A 308 0.47 -18.72 20.80
N ALA A 309 0.08 -19.75 20.06
CA ALA A 309 1.04 -20.69 19.48
C ALA A 309 2.05 -19.95 18.59
N ALA A 310 3.32 -20.38 18.64
CA ALA A 310 4.34 -19.86 17.74
C ALA A 310 3.95 -20.13 16.28
N PRO A 311 4.17 -19.18 15.37
CA PRO A 311 3.85 -19.36 13.97
C PRO A 311 4.66 -20.52 13.35
N GLY A 312 3.99 -21.32 12.54
CA GLY A 312 4.57 -22.51 11.92
C GLY A 312 3.70 -23.05 10.79
N PRO A 313 4.12 -24.18 10.18
CA PRO A 313 3.32 -24.88 9.18
C PRO A 313 2.02 -25.44 9.79
N TYR A 314 0.93 -25.35 9.04
CA TYR A 314 -0.35 -25.99 9.37
C TYR A 314 -0.29 -27.47 8.97
N ARG A 315 0.02 -28.35 9.92
CA ARG A 315 0.30 -29.78 9.72
C ARG A 315 -0.88 -30.69 10.04
N THR A 316 -1.76 -30.25 10.94
CA THR A 316 -2.95 -31.01 11.32
C THR A 316 -4.19 -30.13 11.31
N PRO A 317 -5.40 -30.71 11.11
CA PRO A 317 -6.65 -29.95 11.19
C PRO A 317 -6.95 -29.34 12.57
N HIS A 318 -6.18 -29.72 13.61
CA HIS A 318 -6.32 -29.21 14.97
C HIS A 318 -5.27 -28.15 15.33
N ASP A 319 -4.36 -27.83 14.42
CA ASP A 319 -3.36 -26.80 14.67
C ASP A 319 -4.04 -25.44 14.85
N TYR A 320 -3.57 -24.66 15.82
CA TYR A 320 -4.09 -23.33 16.05
C TYR A 320 -3.72 -22.39 14.90
N PHE A 321 -4.73 -21.77 14.29
CA PHE A 321 -4.53 -20.84 13.18
C PHE A 321 -5.62 -19.78 13.16
N THR A 322 -5.21 -18.51 13.13
CA THR A 322 -6.08 -17.40 12.77
C THR A 322 -5.40 -16.58 11.69
N GLU A 323 -6.19 -16.09 10.75
CA GLU A 323 -5.73 -15.35 9.60
C GLU A 323 -5.08 -14.02 10.03
N ARG A 324 -5.61 -13.41 11.09
CA ARG A 324 -5.02 -12.23 11.71
C ARG A 324 -3.59 -12.48 12.18
N LEU A 325 -3.32 -13.57 12.90
CA LEU A 325 -1.97 -13.84 13.39
C LEU A 325 -1.01 -14.20 12.26
N ALA A 326 -1.49 -14.93 11.25
CA ALA A 326 -0.74 -15.28 10.06
C ALA A 326 -0.35 -14.04 9.24
N GLY A 327 -1.33 -13.20 8.94
CA GLY A 327 -1.20 -12.01 8.11
C GLY A 327 -0.48 -10.85 8.79
N LEU A 328 -0.96 -10.38 9.94
CA LEU A 328 -0.33 -9.25 10.64
C LEU A 328 1.11 -9.57 11.03
N GLY A 329 1.36 -10.80 11.50
CA GLY A 329 2.73 -11.19 11.83
C GLY A 329 3.65 -11.32 10.61
N LEU A 330 3.12 -11.67 9.42
CA LEU A 330 3.89 -11.59 8.17
C LEU A 330 4.23 -10.13 7.86
N LEU A 331 3.23 -9.25 7.87
CA LEU A 331 3.38 -7.82 7.60
C LEU A 331 4.40 -7.16 8.54
N GLN A 332 4.33 -7.44 9.84
CA GLN A 332 5.29 -6.87 10.79
C GLN A 332 6.71 -7.42 10.61
N THR A 333 6.85 -8.67 10.16
CA THR A 333 8.16 -9.23 9.80
C THR A 333 8.71 -8.54 8.55
N VAL A 334 7.86 -8.24 7.56
CA VAL A 334 8.22 -7.44 6.39
C VAL A 334 8.68 -6.04 6.81
N ALA A 335 7.93 -5.34 7.65
CA ALA A 335 8.32 -4.02 8.15
C ALA A 335 9.66 -4.06 8.91
N ALA A 336 9.92 -5.10 9.71
CA ALA A 336 11.22 -5.28 10.37
C ALA A 336 12.36 -5.50 9.37
N TYR A 337 12.12 -6.26 8.29
CA TYR A 337 13.08 -6.41 7.20
C TYR A 337 13.32 -5.05 6.52
N GLU A 338 12.28 -4.36 6.10
CA GLU A 338 12.35 -3.06 5.42
C GLU A 338 13.04 -1.95 6.23
N LEU A 339 12.96 -2.02 7.56
CA LEU A 339 13.63 -1.08 8.47
C LEU A 339 15.13 -1.40 8.66
N THR A 340 15.52 -2.68 8.64
CA THR A 340 16.85 -3.11 9.14
C THR A 340 17.75 -3.77 8.09
N GLY A 341 17.16 -4.39 7.06
CA GLY A 341 17.87 -5.23 6.09
C GLY A 341 18.38 -6.56 6.65
N GLU A 342 18.04 -6.93 7.89
CA GLU A 342 18.56 -8.16 8.51
C GLU A 342 18.03 -9.43 7.82
N ALA A 343 18.95 -10.32 7.43
CA ALA A 343 18.64 -11.55 6.70
C ALA A 343 17.65 -12.47 7.44
N ARG A 344 17.70 -12.52 8.79
CA ARG A 344 16.78 -13.35 9.59
C ARG A 344 15.31 -12.99 9.39
N TYR A 345 14.99 -11.73 9.13
CA TYR A 345 13.60 -11.34 8.86
C TYR A 345 13.17 -11.80 7.47
N ARG A 346 14.07 -11.70 6.48
CA ARG A 346 13.84 -12.25 5.13
C ARG A 346 13.62 -13.76 5.17
N GLU A 347 14.40 -14.51 5.93
CA GLU A 347 14.23 -15.95 6.12
C GLU A 347 12.86 -16.29 6.73
N ARG A 348 12.43 -15.53 7.76
CA ARG A 348 11.11 -15.69 8.39
C ARG A 348 9.97 -15.37 7.43
N ILE A 349 10.10 -14.35 6.59
CA ILE A 349 9.13 -14.03 5.53
C ILE A 349 8.99 -15.23 4.57
N VAL A 350 10.11 -15.73 4.05
CA VAL A 350 10.12 -16.87 3.10
C VAL A 350 9.53 -18.13 3.72
N ALA A 351 9.84 -18.42 4.99
CA ALA A 351 9.28 -19.56 5.70
C ALA A 351 7.75 -19.44 5.85
N ARG A 352 7.26 -18.28 6.29
CA ARG A 352 5.83 -18.05 6.51
C ARG A 352 5.03 -18.04 5.20
N VAL A 353 5.58 -17.47 4.13
CA VAL A 353 5.02 -17.58 2.77
C VAL A 353 4.92 -19.05 2.34
N GLY A 354 5.94 -19.86 2.67
CA GLY A 354 5.91 -21.30 2.40
C GLY A 354 4.80 -22.02 3.17
N TRP A 355 4.65 -21.75 4.46
CA TRP A 355 3.58 -22.35 5.27
C TRP A 355 2.18 -22.00 4.75
N LEU A 356 1.95 -20.74 4.38
CA LEU A 356 0.69 -20.28 3.81
C LEU A 356 0.42 -20.92 2.45
N TYR A 357 1.46 -21.07 1.62
CA TYR A 357 1.36 -21.74 0.33
C TYR A 357 0.97 -23.22 0.48
N ASP A 358 1.64 -23.93 1.39
CA ASP A 358 1.36 -25.34 1.66
C ASP A 358 -0.03 -25.52 2.28
N GLN A 359 -0.45 -24.66 3.22
CA GLN A 359 -1.78 -24.72 3.84
C GLN A 359 -2.92 -24.53 2.83
N GLN A 360 -2.76 -23.63 1.86
CA GLN A 360 -3.78 -23.37 0.84
C GLN A 360 -3.89 -24.55 -0.15
N ARG A 361 -2.75 -25.09 -0.61
CA ARG A 361 -2.72 -26.09 -1.70
C ARG A 361 -2.76 -27.55 -1.24
N ALA A 362 -2.30 -27.81 -0.02
CA ALA A 362 -2.13 -29.14 0.55
C ALA A 362 -2.62 -29.16 2.01
N ASN A 363 -3.82 -28.64 2.24
CA ASN A 363 -4.42 -28.61 3.56
C ASN A 363 -4.55 -30.03 4.17
N PRO A 364 -4.18 -30.24 5.44
CA PRO A 364 -4.17 -31.57 6.07
C PRO A 364 -5.55 -32.13 6.40
N ASP A 365 -6.65 -31.39 6.14
CA ASP A 365 -8.01 -31.86 6.39
C ASP A 365 -8.59 -32.81 5.32
N GLY A 366 -7.86 -33.01 4.21
CA GLY A 366 -8.26 -33.94 3.15
C GLY A 366 -9.42 -33.44 2.27
N LEU A 367 -9.82 -32.17 2.38
CA LEU A 367 -10.95 -31.60 1.63
C LEU A 367 -10.54 -30.97 0.28
N GLY A 368 -9.24 -30.94 -0.03
CA GLY A 368 -8.69 -30.45 -1.31
C GLY A 368 -8.40 -28.95 -1.34
N ASP A 369 -7.85 -28.46 -2.44
CA ASP A 369 -7.54 -27.03 -2.64
C ASP A 369 -8.80 -26.30 -3.12
N ASP A 370 -9.33 -25.38 -2.29
CA ASP A 370 -10.44 -24.50 -2.64
C ASP A 370 -10.03 -23.04 -2.83
N GLY A 371 -8.74 -22.74 -2.66
CA GLY A 371 -8.16 -21.39 -2.69
C GLY A 371 -8.16 -20.65 -1.36
N SER A 372 -8.67 -21.20 -0.26
CA SER A 372 -8.63 -20.56 1.07
C SER A 372 -7.50 -21.09 1.96
N TRP A 373 -7.10 -20.32 2.98
CA TRP A 373 -6.26 -20.82 4.07
C TRP A 373 -7.11 -21.58 5.09
N ARG A 374 -7.72 -22.67 4.63
CA ARG A 374 -8.76 -23.37 5.38
C ARG A 374 -8.26 -23.82 6.76
N ASN A 375 -9.08 -23.57 7.78
CA ASN A 375 -8.85 -23.92 9.18
C ASN A 375 -10.17 -24.37 9.85
N SER A 376 -10.10 -24.70 11.13
CA SER A 376 -11.23 -25.11 11.96
C SER A 376 -11.87 -23.88 12.61
N TRP A 377 -13.19 -23.71 12.46
CA TRP A 377 -13.98 -22.74 13.21
C TRP A 377 -13.83 -22.94 14.72
N ASN A 378 -13.89 -24.19 15.16
CA ASN A 378 -13.85 -24.54 16.57
C ASN A 378 -12.49 -24.22 17.21
N VAL A 379 -11.39 -24.57 16.56
CA VAL A 379 -10.05 -24.16 17.01
C VAL A 379 -9.88 -22.64 16.94
N HIS A 380 -10.43 -22.00 15.92
CA HIS A 380 -10.39 -20.54 15.75
C HIS A 380 -11.06 -19.81 16.93
N GLU A 381 -12.18 -20.33 17.43
CA GLU A 381 -12.92 -19.80 18.57
C GLU A 381 -12.46 -20.36 19.94
N ASN A 382 -11.32 -21.07 19.98
CA ASN A 382 -10.75 -21.69 21.19
C ASN A 382 -11.65 -22.77 21.84
N ASP A 383 -12.42 -23.50 21.02
CA ASP A 383 -13.23 -24.66 21.40
C ASP A 383 -12.81 -25.90 20.58
N PRO A 384 -11.58 -26.41 20.71
CA PRO A 384 -11.04 -27.47 19.84
C PRO A 384 -11.82 -28.79 19.91
N ASP A 385 -12.59 -29.02 20.97
CA ASP A 385 -13.37 -30.25 21.21
C ASP A 385 -14.86 -30.09 20.87
N GLY A 386 -15.28 -28.93 20.33
CA GLY A 386 -16.67 -28.68 19.97
C GLY A 386 -17.17 -29.64 18.87
N GLY A 387 -18.42 -30.09 18.98
CA GLY A 387 -19.02 -31.06 18.05
C GLY A 387 -19.58 -30.48 16.74
N ASN A 388 -19.42 -29.18 16.53
CA ASN A 388 -20.04 -28.39 15.45
C ASN A 388 -19.00 -27.69 14.55
N ASP A 389 -17.81 -28.27 14.42
CA ASP A 389 -16.72 -27.69 13.66
C ASP A 389 -17.11 -27.45 12.19
N VAL A 390 -16.74 -26.27 11.68
CA VAL A 390 -16.97 -25.85 10.31
C VAL A 390 -15.62 -25.55 9.67
N ARG A 391 -15.22 -26.36 8.68
CA ARG A 391 -14.00 -26.16 7.91
C ARG A 391 -14.20 -25.02 6.94
N GLY A 392 -13.41 -23.96 7.07
CA GLY A 392 -13.63 -22.74 6.32
C GLY A 392 -12.50 -21.75 6.51
N ALA A 393 -12.80 -20.48 6.26
CA ALA A 393 -11.93 -19.35 6.55
C ALA A 393 -12.79 -18.13 6.85
N SER A 394 -12.26 -17.16 7.58
CA SER A 394 -12.88 -15.85 7.76
C SER A 394 -12.49 -14.93 6.60
N PRO A 395 -13.44 -14.50 5.73
CA PRO A 395 -13.16 -13.60 4.62
C PRO A 395 -12.43 -12.32 5.03
N TRP A 396 -12.93 -11.68 6.08
CA TRP A 396 -12.40 -10.39 6.52
C TRP A 396 -11.06 -10.53 7.22
N MET A 397 -10.86 -11.54 8.07
CA MET A 397 -9.54 -11.74 8.68
C MET A 397 -8.49 -12.15 7.65
N SER A 398 -8.88 -12.87 6.59
CA SER A 398 -8.01 -13.24 5.46
C SER A 398 -7.48 -12.03 4.68
N GLU A 399 -8.12 -10.86 4.79
CA GLU A 399 -7.56 -9.61 4.27
C GLU A 399 -6.16 -9.34 4.85
N ASN A 400 -5.95 -9.61 6.14
CA ASN A 400 -4.64 -9.44 6.78
C ASN A 400 -3.56 -10.35 6.14
N ILE A 401 -3.94 -11.56 5.70
CA ILE A 401 -3.03 -12.44 4.99
C ILE A 401 -2.71 -11.85 3.62
N VAL A 402 -3.71 -11.37 2.89
CA VAL A 402 -3.48 -10.74 1.59
C VAL A 402 -2.61 -9.48 1.71
N ASP A 403 -2.81 -8.66 2.73
CA ASP A 403 -1.97 -7.48 3.01
C ASP A 403 -0.52 -7.89 3.30
N GLY A 404 -0.32 -8.83 4.22
CA GLY A 404 1.01 -9.36 4.53
C GLY A 404 1.69 -10.00 3.31
N LEU A 405 0.95 -10.72 2.47
CA LEU A 405 1.44 -11.32 1.23
C LEU A 405 1.79 -10.26 0.18
N TRP A 406 0.97 -9.22 0.03
CA TRP A 406 1.24 -8.10 -0.87
C TRP A 406 2.57 -7.42 -0.52
N HIS A 407 2.76 -7.06 0.74
CA HIS A 407 4.01 -6.47 1.22
C HIS A 407 5.19 -7.44 1.08
N ALA A 408 5.00 -8.72 1.40
CA ALA A 408 6.03 -9.74 1.20
C ALA A 408 6.44 -9.87 -0.28
N TRP A 409 5.50 -9.80 -1.22
CA TRP A 409 5.79 -9.86 -2.65
C TRP A 409 6.61 -8.65 -3.12
N LEU A 410 6.28 -7.45 -2.65
CA LEU A 410 7.01 -6.22 -3.00
C LEU A 410 8.49 -6.26 -2.60
N VAL A 411 8.84 -6.95 -1.51
CA VAL A 411 10.21 -6.99 -0.98
C VAL A 411 10.98 -8.27 -1.32
N THR A 412 10.29 -9.36 -1.67
CA THR A 412 10.93 -10.66 -1.96
C THR A 412 10.81 -11.10 -3.42
N GLY A 413 9.78 -10.65 -4.13
CA GLY A 413 9.42 -11.17 -5.44
C GLY A 413 9.02 -12.64 -5.45
N ASP A 414 8.65 -13.22 -4.30
CA ASP A 414 8.33 -14.65 -4.19
C ASP A 414 7.17 -15.03 -5.14
N THR A 415 7.48 -15.90 -6.10
CA THR A 415 6.58 -16.27 -7.20
C THR A 415 5.37 -17.08 -6.75
N ARG A 416 5.38 -17.59 -5.51
CA ARG A 416 4.23 -18.31 -4.92
C ARG A 416 3.06 -17.36 -4.62
N ILE A 417 3.37 -16.11 -4.28
CA ILE A 417 2.39 -15.15 -3.73
C ILE A 417 1.27 -14.77 -4.71
N PRO A 418 1.56 -14.39 -5.98
CA PRO A 418 0.50 -14.01 -6.92
C PRO A 418 -0.55 -15.12 -7.13
N GLY A 419 -0.13 -16.39 -7.09
CA GLY A 419 -1.03 -17.52 -7.17
C GLY A 419 -1.97 -17.58 -5.98
N MET A 420 -1.42 -17.48 -4.76
CA MET A 420 -2.23 -17.56 -3.53
C MET A 420 -3.31 -16.48 -3.44
N ILE A 421 -2.96 -15.24 -3.83
CA ILE A 421 -3.91 -14.11 -3.82
C ILE A 421 -5.03 -14.31 -4.85
N VAL A 422 -4.70 -14.78 -6.07
CA VAL A 422 -5.71 -15.08 -7.10
C VAL A 422 -6.63 -16.23 -6.69
N ASP A 423 -6.05 -17.29 -6.12
CA ASP A 423 -6.79 -18.46 -5.68
C ASP A 423 -7.77 -18.07 -4.55
N PHE A 424 -7.35 -17.22 -3.60
CA PHE A 424 -8.24 -16.66 -2.56
C PHE A 424 -9.30 -15.72 -3.11
N GLY A 425 -8.98 -14.84 -4.07
CA GLY A 425 -9.99 -14.01 -4.73
C GLY A 425 -11.08 -14.84 -5.43
N GLY A 426 -10.69 -15.96 -6.04
CA GLY A 426 -11.60 -16.93 -6.63
C GLY A 426 -12.47 -17.65 -5.58
N TYR A 427 -11.90 -18.02 -4.43
CA TYR A 427 -12.63 -18.55 -3.29
C TYR A 427 -13.67 -17.54 -2.77
N LEU A 428 -13.25 -16.29 -2.56
CA LEU A 428 -14.09 -15.23 -2.05
C LEU A 428 -15.31 -15.00 -2.95
N GLU A 429 -15.13 -14.93 -4.28
CA GLU A 429 -16.24 -14.78 -5.21
C GLU A 429 -17.24 -15.95 -5.21
N ARG A 430 -16.77 -17.17 -4.93
CA ARG A 430 -17.65 -18.36 -4.92
C ARG A 430 -18.34 -18.59 -3.59
N TYR A 431 -17.67 -18.33 -2.47
CA TYR A 431 -18.10 -18.80 -1.15
C TYR A 431 -18.08 -17.71 -0.07
N GLY A 432 -17.40 -16.59 -0.30
CA GLY A 432 -17.18 -15.57 0.73
C GLY A 432 -18.36 -14.62 0.92
N TRP A 433 -19.10 -14.31 -0.14
CA TRP A 433 -20.20 -13.33 -0.11
C TRP A 433 -21.55 -13.97 0.23
N ILE A 434 -22.38 -13.27 1.02
CA ILE A 434 -23.75 -13.72 1.29
C ILE A 434 -24.60 -13.49 0.03
N ASP A 435 -25.28 -14.54 -0.44
CA ASP A 435 -26.22 -14.45 -1.55
C ASP A 435 -27.40 -13.52 -1.16
N PRO A 436 -27.75 -12.51 -1.97
CA PRO A 436 -28.85 -11.59 -1.68
C PRO A 436 -30.18 -12.25 -1.34
N LYS A 437 -30.44 -13.49 -1.80
CA LYS A 437 -31.67 -14.22 -1.44
C LYS A 437 -31.80 -14.53 0.05
N PHE A 438 -30.67 -14.56 0.78
CA PHE A 438 -30.65 -14.76 2.23
C PHE A 438 -30.77 -13.45 3.01
N LEU A 439 -30.60 -12.29 2.35
CA LEU A 439 -30.67 -10.97 2.96
C LEU A 439 -32.12 -10.46 2.97
N VAL A 440 -32.98 -11.18 3.68
CA VAL A 440 -34.42 -10.92 3.79
C VAL A 440 -34.82 -10.92 5.26
N SER A 441 -35.82 -10.11 5.63
CA SER A 441 -36.33 -10.07 7.02
C SER A 441 -36.71 -11.48 7.51
N PRO A 442 -36.28 -11.91 8.72
CA PRO A 442 -35.56 -11.12 9.75
C PRO A 442 -34.02 -11.11 9.64
N HIS A 443 -33.44 -11.71 8.60
CA HIS A 443 -32.00 -11.96 8.42
C HIS A 443 -31.32 -11.02 7.40
N ASP A 444 -31.48 -9.70 7.55
CA ASP A 444 -30.63 -8.74 6.81
C ASP A 444 -29.54 -8.19 7.74
N TRP A 445 -28.35 -8.80 7.69
CA TRP A 445 -27.20 -8.41 8.52
C TRP A 445 -26.45 -7.18 8.00
N ARG A 446 -26.90 -6.58 6.89
CA ARG A 446 -26.23 -5.40 6.35
C ARG A 446 -26.56 -4.17 7.19
N ASN A 447 -25.59 -3.26 7.25
CA ASN A 447 -25.91 -1.90 7.63
C ASN A 447 -26.83 -1.25 6.58
N GLY A 448 -27.91 -0.62 7.04
CA GLY A 448 -28.76 0.22 6.19
C GLY A 448 -27.99 1.36 5.50
N CYS A 449 -26.84 1.79 6.05
CA CYS A 449 -26.00 2.83 5.47
C CYS A 449 -25.47 2.50 4.06
N SER A 450 -25.36 1.21 3.71
CA SER A 450 -24.86 0.74 2.41
C SER A 450 -25.96 0.66 1.33
N GLY A 451 -27.22 0.89 1.71
CA GLY A 451 -28.37 0.86 0.83
C GLY A 451 -28.72 -0.53 0.27
N PRO A 452 -29.73 -0.61 -0.61
CA PRO A 452 -30.23 -1.91 -1.11
C PRO A 452 -29.21 -2.74 -1.88
N GLY A 453 -28.21 -2.10 -2.48
CA GLY A 453 -27.11 -2.74 -3.21
C GLY A 453 -25.90 -3.09 -2.34
N GLY A 454 -25.97 -2.84 -1.03
CA GLY A 454 -24.90 -3.11 -0.07
C GLY A 454 -24.43 -4.57 -0.12
N GLN A 455 -23.11 -4.75 0.00
CA GLN A 455 -22.46 -6.05 0.04
C GLN A 455 -22.14 -6.45 1.48
N ILE A 456 -22.15 -7.75 1.72
CA ILE A 456 -21.72 -8.34 2.99
C ILE A 456 -21.11 -9.71 2.72
N ALA A 457 -19.99 -9.97 3.36
CA ALA A 457 -19.38 -11.29 3.38
C ALA A 457 -19.84 -12.07 4.62
N TRP A 458 -19.76 -13.39 4.55
CA TRP A 458 -19.92 -14.22 5.74
C TRP A 458 -18.84 -13.86 6.76
N TYR A 459 -19.18 -13.92 8.06
CA TYR A 459 -18.19 -13.87 9.12
C TYR A 459 -17.18 -15.04 9.01
N TRP A 460 -17.72 -16.21 8.67
CA TRP A 460 -17.02 -17.44 8.35
C TRP A 460 -17.60 -18.04 7.07
N SER A 461 -16.76 -18.30 6.07
CA SER A 461 -17.18 -18.92 4.81
C SER A 461 -16.63 -20.33 4.67
N SER A 462 -17.32 -21.15 3.88
CA SER A 462 -16.88 -22.52 3.60
C SER A 462 -17.32 -22.96 2.20
N SER A 463 -16.47 -23.71 1.53
CA SER A 463 -16.77 -24.43 0.28
C SER A 463 -17.46 -25.78 0.52
N HIS A 464 -17.49 -26.26 1.77
CA HIS A 464 -17.97 -27.59 2.15
C HIS A 464 -19.16 -27.57 3.12
N ALA A 465 -19.35 -26.49 3.88
CA ALA A 465 -20.45 -26.37 4.82
C ALA A 465 -21.76 -25.96 4.13
N GLY A 466 -22.88 -26.50 4.62
CA GLY A 466 -24.21 -26.05 4.19
C GLY A 466 -24.53 -24.66 4.73
N THR A 467 -25.43 -23.96 4.04
CA THR A 467 -25.85 -22.59 4.40
C THR A 467 -26.36 -22.49 5.84
N ASP A 468 -27.10 -23.47 6.35
CA ASP A 468 -27.63 -23.45 7.72
C ASP A 468 -26.52 -23.36 8.77
N ALA A 469 -25.38 -24.03 8.55
CA ALA A 469 -24.23 -23.97 9.45
C ALA A 469 -23.57 -22.59 9.40
N LEU A 470 -23.45 -22.00 8.22
CA LEU A 470 -22.90 -20.65 8.03
C LEU A 470 -23.82 -19.58 8.62
N MET A 471 -25.13 -19.70 8.44
CA MET A 471 -26.13 -18.81 9.05
C MET A 471 -26.06 -18.86 10.57
N LYS A 472 -25.93 -20.05 11.17
CA LYS A 472 -25.78 -20.18 12.62
C LYS A 472 -24.57 -19.42 13.16
N ILE A 473 -23.42 -19.50 12.47
CA ILE A 473 -22.22 -18.73 12.82
C ILE A 473 -22.47 -17.23 12.62
N GLN A 474 -23.08 -16.85 11.49
CA GLN A 474 -23.40 -15.46 11.18
C GLN A 474 -24.32 -14.82 12.22
N GLU A 475 -25.29 -15.57 12.73
CA GLU A 475 -26.23 -15.10 13.75
C GLU A 475 -25.59 -14.96 15.12
N SER A 476 -24.64 -15.83 15.48
CA SER A 476 -23.98 -15.77 16.79
C SER A 476 -22.84 -14.75 16.83
N GLU A 477 -21.97 -14.74 15.82
CA GLU A 477 -20.71 -13.98 15.83
C GLU A 477 -20.64 -12.83 14.80
N GLY A 478 -21.60 -12.76 13.86
CA GLY A 478 -21.51 -11.88 12.70
C GLY A 478 -21.79 -10.40 12.94
N TRP A 479 -21.85 -9.93 14.20
CA TRP A 479 -22.29 -8.59 14.65
C TRP A 479 -21.56 -7.38 14.01
N TYR A 480 -20.46 -7.60 13.28
CA TYR A 480 -19.71 -6.56 12.55
C TYR A 480 -19.37 -6.91 11.09
N SER A 481 -19.96 -7.97 10.53
CA SER A 481 -19.57 -8.47 9.20
C SER A 481 -19.75 -7.42 8.09
N ASP A 482 -20.77 -6.56 8.22
CA ASP A 482 -21.01 -5.39 7.38
C ASP A 482 -19.92 -4.32 7.53
N GLY A 483 -19.43 -4.12 8.76
CA GLY A 483 -18.36 -3.21 9.13
C GLY A 483 -17.00 -3.57 8.55
N HIS A 484 -16.85 -4.79 8.01
CA HIS A 484 -15.66 -5.33 7.35
C HIS A 484 -15.77 -5.35 5.81
N THR A 485 -16.87 -4.90 5.21
CA THR A 485 -17.03 -4.93 3.74
C THR A 485 -16.00 -4.05 3.02
N VAL A 486 -15.57 -2.93 3.62
CA VAL A 486 -14.65 -1.98 2.97
C VAL A 486 -13.24 -2.55 2.85
N GLU A 487 -12.71 -3.19 3.89
CA GLU A 487 -11.37 -3.81 3.84
C GLU A 487 -11.28 -4.97 2.85
N LEU A 488 -12.39 -5.69 2.61
CA LEU A 488 -12.48 -6.71 1.55
C LEU A 488 -12.25 -6.15 0.13
N GLY A 489 -12.20 -4.83 -0.04
CA GLY A 489 -11.70 -4.20 -1.25
C GLY A 489 -10.27 -4.62 -1.60
N LEU A 490 -9.39 -4.81 -0.60
CA LEU A 490 -8.00 -5.22 -0.81
C LEU A 490 -7.90 -6.62 -1.45
N PRO A 491 -8.44 -7.71 -0.88
CA PRO A 491 -8.34 -9.04 -1.48
C PRO A 491 -8.93 -9.11 -2.89
N VAL A 492 -10.04 -8.40 -3.15
CA VAL A 492 -10.64 -8.33 -4.48
C VAL A 492 -9.71 -7.61 -5.47
N ALA A 493 -9.16 -6.45 -5.08
CA ALA A 493 -8.30 -5.65 -5.94
C ALA A 493 -6.93 -6.33 -6.19
N ALA A 494 -6.36 -6.97 -5.18
CA ALA A 494 -5.11 -7.71 -5.29
C ALA A 494 -5.28 -8.93 -6.21
N ALA A 495 -6.40 -9.65 -6.10
CA ALA A 495 -6.72 -10.71 -7.04
C ALA A 495 -6.87 -10.17 -8.48
N TRP A 496 -7.56 -9.05 -8.68
CA TRP A 496 -7.67 -8.40 -10.00
C TRP A 496 -6.30 -8.04 -10.59
N TYR A 497 -5.41 -7.48 -9.78
CA TYR A 497 -4.07 -7.07 -10.20
C TYR A 497 -3.22 -8.24 -10.71
N PHE A 498 -3.43 -9.45 -10.19
CA PHE A 498 -2.73 -10.66 -10.61
C PHE A 498 -3.54 -11.61 -11.52
N GLU A 499 -4.83 -11.36 -11.73
CA GLU A 499 -5.72 -12.22 -12.53
C GLU A 499 -5.51 -11.99 -14.03
N THR A 500 -5.32 -13.08 -14.77
CA THR A 500 -5.12 -13.05 -16.23
C THR A 500 -6.30 -13.59 -17.02
N ASP A 501 -7.19 -14.35 -16.37
CA ASP A 501 -8.43 -14.83 -16.96
C ASP A 501 -9.45 -13.68 -17.08
N PRO A 502 -9.92 -13.34 -18.30
CA PRO A 502 -10.81 -12.20 -18.50
C PRO A 502 -12.16 -12.31 -17.77
N ALA A 503 -12.70 -13.52 -17.61
CA ALA A 503 -14.01 -13.73 -16.99
C ALA A 503 -13.94 -13.53 -15.47
N ARG A 504 -12.94 -14.15 -14.82
CA ARG A 504 -12.67 -13.94 -13.38
C ARG A 504 -12.29 -12.50 -13.09
N ALA A 505 -11.48 -11.87 -13.94
CA ALA A 505 -11.16 -10.46 -13.82
C ALA A 505 -12.44 -9.61 -13.87
N ALA A 506 -13.33 -9.83 -14.85
CA ALA A 506 -14.59 -9.09 -14.95
C ALA A 506 -15.48 -9.25 -13.71
N ALA A 507 -15.52 -10.46 -13.11
CA ALA A 507 -16.23 -10.70 -11.85
C ALA A 507 -15.64 -9.90 -10.68
N LEU A 508 -14.32 -9.93 -10.50
CA LEU A 508 -13.62 -9.15 -9.46
C LEU A 508 -13.84 -7.64 -9.62
N LYS A 509 -13.78 -7.13 -10.85
CA LYS A 509 -14.06 -5.72 -11.14
C LYS A 509 -15.50 -5.35 -10.78
N LYS A 510 -16.47 -6.20 -11.12
CA LYS A 510 -17.87 -6.02 -10.73
C LYS A 510 -18.02 -6.04 -9.21
N ARG A 511 -17.34 -6.94 -8.50
CA ARG A 511 -17.36 -7.00 -7.04
C ARG A 511 -16.84 -5.72 -6.41
N PHE A 512 -15.68 -5.25 -6.85
CA PHE A 512 -15.07 -4.04 -6.32
C PHE A 512 -15.98 -2.81 -6.50
N ALA A 513 -16.65 -2.72 -7.66
CA ALA A 513 -17.63 -1.67 -7.90
C ALA A 513 -18.84 -1.75 -6.93
N ALA A 514 -19.28 -2.97 -6.56
CA ALA A 514 -20.37 -3.16 -5.61
C ALA A 514 -19.98 -2.80 -4.16
N ILE A 515 -18.73 -3.07 -3.76
CA ILE A 515 -18.18 -2.67 -2.44
C ILE A 515 -18.26 -1.15 -2.24
N ALA A 516 -18.17 -0.36 -3.32
CA ALA A 516 -18.25 1.10 -3.25
C ALA A 516 -19.56 1.64 -2.66
N ALA A 517 -20.63 0.83 -2.59
CA ALA A 517 -21.85 1.17 -1.88
C ALA A 517 -21.60 1.43 -0.37
N SER A 518 -20.59 0.77 0.21
CA SER A 518 -20.18 0.95 1.61
C SER A 518 -19.34 2.22 1.85
N TYR A 519 -18.95 2.94 0.80
CA TYR A 519 -18.25 4.24 0.90
C TYR A 519 -19.20 5.43 1.08
N SER A 520 -20.44 5.17 1.51
CA SER A 520 -21.43 6.23 1.71
C SER A 520 -21.08 7.14 2.90
N PRO A 521 -21.49 8.42 2.88
CA PRO A 521 -21.34 9.32 4.02
C PRO A 521 -21.97 8.77 5.31
N GLU A 522 -23.09 8.07 5.20
CA GLU A 522 -23.80 7.43 6.30
C GLU A 522 -22.94 6.32 6.93
N CYS A 523 -22.30 5.49 6.11
CA CYS A 523 -21.40 4.45 6.61
C CYS A 523 -20.13 5.05 7.24
N ALA A 524 -19.62 6.15 6.69
CA ALA A 524 -18.46 6.84 7.23
C ALA A 524 -18.75 7.50 8.59
N ALA A 525 -20.01 7.81 8.90
CA ALA A 525 -20.40 8.44 10.16
C ALA A 525 -20.51 7.47 11.34
N ILE A 526 -20.49 6.16 11.10
CA ILE A 526 -20.61 5.14 12.16
C ILE A 526 -19.32 5.07 12.98
N SER A 527 -19.44 5.38 14.28
CA SER A 527 -18.32 5.57 15.21
C SER A 527 -18.47 4.78 16.52
N ASP A 528 -19.45 3.88 16.61
CA ASP A 528 -19.72 3.02 17.76
C ASP A 528 -18.55 2.06 18.10
N THR A 529 -17.76 1.70 17.08
CA THR A 529 -16.59 0.85 17.20
C THR A 529 -15.34 1.61 16.75
N LEU A 530 -14.56 2.18 17.66
CA LEU A 530 -13.44 3.08 17.30
C LEU A 530 -12.37 2.44 16.40
N ARG A 531 -12.07 1.15 16.61
CA ARG A 531 -11.13 0.37 15.78
C ARG A 531 -11.58 0.17 14.33
N ARG A 532 -12.86 0.45 14.04
CA ARG A 532 -13.41 0.44 12.69
C ARG A 532 -12.65 1.35 11.74
N PHE A 533 -12.10 2.46 12.25
CA PHE A 533 -11.28 3.34 11.43
C PHE A 533 -10.02 2.63 10.91
N ASN A 534 -9.38 1.79 11.73
CA ASN A 534 -8.10 1.21 11.36
C ASN A 534 -8.30 0.05 10.39
N TRP A 535 -9.20 -0.88 10.72
CA TRP A 535 -9.41 -2.08 9.89
C TRP A 535 -9.93 -1.72 8.50
N ASN A 536 -10.84 -0.74 8.39
CA ASN A 536 -11.37 -0.34 7.08
C ASN A 536 -10.33 0.33 6.19
N ASN A 537 -9.28 0.94 6.77
CA ASN A 537 -8.46 1.88 6.02
C ASN A 537 -6.97 1.57 6.00
N ARG A 538 -6.46 0.62 6.79
CA ARG A 538 -5.04 0.23 6.78
C ARG A 538 -4.61 -0.27 5.40
N GLY A 539 -5.22 -1.36 4.93
CA GLY A 539 -4.88 -2.03 3.66
C GLY A 539 -5.70 -1.57 2.46
N ALA A 540 -6.88 -0.94 2.65
CA ALA A 540 -7.78 -0.62 1.53
C ALA A 540 -7.33 0.56 0.64
N GLY A 541 -6.32 1.34 1.06
CA GLY A 541 -5.78 2.45 0.26
C GLY A 541 -5.17 2.01 -1.07
N VAL A 542 -4.37 0.94 -1.06
CA VAL A 542 -3.71 0.42 -2.27
C VAL A 542 -4.69 -0.21 -3.25
N ALA A 543 -5.87 -0.64 -2.78
CA ALA A 543 -6.89 -1.24 -3.64
C ALA A 543 -7.31 -0.30 -4.78
N GLN A 544 -7.37 1.02 -4.53
CA GLN A 544 -7.67 2.02 -5.56
C GLN A 544 -6.58 2.07 -6.65
N TRP A 545 -5.31 1.95 -6.25
CA TRP A 545 -4.18 1.88 -7.18
C TRP A 545 -4.21 0.59 -8.00
N MET A 546 -4.43 -0.56 -7.36
CA MET A 546 -4.52 -1.87 -8.02
C MET A 546 -5.62 -1.90 -9.09
N MET A 547 -6.80 -1.35 -8.77
CA MET A 547 -7.94 -1.30 -9.69
C MET A 547 -7.77 -0.32 -10.86
N ALA A 548 -6.86 0.66 -10.72
CA ALA A 548 -6.46 1.53 -11.83
C ALA A 548 -5.53 0.82 -12.83
N GLN A 549 -4.90 -0.30 -12.44
CA GLN A 549 -4.06 -1.08 -13.32
C GLN A 549 -4.89 -2.02 -14.21
N PRO A 550 -4.38 -2.40 -15.40
CA PRO A 550 -4.94 -3.51 -16.16
C PRO A 550 -4.92 -4.80 -15.34
N ALA A 551 -5.93 -5.65 -15.50
CA ALA A 551 -5.92 -6.99 -14.92
C ALA A 551 -4.65 -7.75 -15.29
N GLY A 552 -4.07 -8.44 -14.31
CA GLY A 552 -2.86 -9.24 -14.50
C GLY A 552 -1.58 -8.42 -14.69
N ALA A 553 -1.62 -7.09 -14.48
CA ALA A 553 -0.42 -6.24 -14.54
C ALA A 553 0.68 -6.75 -13.59
N GLY A 554 0.33 -7.24 -12.41
CA GLY A 554 1.27 -7.78 -11.43
C GLY A 554 2.03 -9.02 -11.90
N ARG A 555 1.45 -9.82 -12.82
CA ARG A 555 2.13 -10.98 -13.41
C ARG A 555 3.11 -10.60 -14.52
N LYS A 556 2.91 -9.46 -15.18
CA LYS A 556 3.74 -8.99 -16.31
C LYS A 556 4.92 -8.15 -15.86
N ALA A 557 4.72 -7.34 -14.82
CA ALA A 557 5.65 -6.32 -14.39
C ALA A 557 6.69 -6.84 -13.38
N GLY A 558 6.36 -7.85 -12.57
CA GLY A 558 7.17 -8.19 -11.39
C GLY A 558 7.15 -7.07 -10.34
N PRO A 559 7.71 -7.30 -9.14
CA PRO A 559 7.67 -6.33 -8.04
C PRO A 559 8.44 -5.04 -8.31
N ASP A 560 9.51 -5.10 -9.12
CA ASP A 560 10.34 -3.93 -9.44
C ASP A 560 9.60 -2.93 -10.35
N ALA A 561 8.80 -3.42 -11.31
CA ALA A 561 8.03 -2.55 -12.19
C ALA A 561 6.66 -2.14 -11.61
N ALA A 562 6.18 -2.79 -10.54
CA ALA A 562 5.01 -2.34 -9.79
C ALA A 562 5.20 -0.92 -9.19
N GLY A 563 6.45 -0.47 -9.03
CA GLY A 563 6.81 0.87 -8.58
C GLY A 563 6.94 1.95 -9.66
N ALA A 564 7.01 1.58 -10.95
CA ALA A 564 7.34 2.50 -12.05
C ALA A 564 6.11 3.07 -12.79
N GLY A 565 4.89 2.72 -12.34
CA GLY A 565 3.64 3.08 -13.00
C GLY A 565 3.23 4.54 -12.81
N HIS A 566 3.88 5.48 -13.49
CA HIS A 566 3.25 6.75 -13.82
C HIS A 566 2.39 6.61 -15.09
N PRO A 567 1.22 7.27 -15.18
CA PRO A 567 0.49 7.34 -16.43
C PRO A 567 1.36 8.10 -17.43
N SER A 568 1.93 7.39 -18.40
CA SER A 568 2.60 8.01 -19.53
C SER A 568 1.59 8.96 -20.20
N ARG A 569 1.96 10.24 -20.33
CA ARG A 569 1.34 11.15 -21.30
C ARG A 569 1.21 10.39 -22.63
N ALA A 570 0.01 10.42 -23.20
CA ALA A 570 -0.26 9.88 -24.53
C ALA A 570 0.81 10.36 -25.52
N SER A 571 1.72 9.45 -25.91
CA SER A 571 2.66 9.68 -27.00
C SER A 571 1.90 9.45 -28.30
N GLY A 572 1.73 10.54 -29.06
CA GLY A 572 1.21 10.48 -30.42
C GLY A 572 2.00 9.50 -31.27
N SER A 573 1.27 8.73 -32.09
CA SER A 573 1.82 7.76 -33.02
C SER A 573 2.76 8.42 -34.04
N ALA A 574 4.01 7.99 -34.08
CA ALA A 574 4.86 8.15 -35.25
C ALA A 574 4.90 6.80 -35.99
N ALA A 575 4.34 6.79 -37.19
CA ALA A 575 4.37 5.68 -38.12
C ALA A 575 5.82 5.38 -38.55
N GLY A 576 6.17 4.10 -38.56
CA GLY A 576 7.44 3.61 -39.07
C GLY A 576 7.50 3.61 -40.60
N ALA A 577 8.69 3.84 -41.14
CA ALA A 577 9.06 3.45 -42.49
C ALA A 577 10.58 3.19 -42.56
N SER A 578 10.93 1.96 -42.92
CA SER A 578 12.12 1.57 -43.70
C SER A 578 11.94 0.09 -44.09
N PRO A 579 12.52 -0.40 -45.21
CA PRO A 579 13.36 0.27 -46.20
C PRO A 579 12.62 0.69 -47.48
#